data_AF-A0AA87RLR8-F1
#
_entry.id   AF-A0AA87RLR8-F1
#
_cell.length_a   1.000
_cell.length_b   1.000
_cell.length_c   1.000
_cell.angle_alpha   90.00
_cell.angle_beta   90.00
_cell.angle_gamma   90.00
#
_symmetry.space_group_name_H-M   'P 1'
#
loop_
_entity.id
_entity.type
_entity.pdbx_description
1 polymer ?
#
loop_
_entity_poly.entity_id
_entity_poly.type
_entity_poly.pdbx_seq_one_letter_code
_entity_poly.pdbx_strand_id
1 'polypeptide(L)'
;MSDALTNYLAANTNVAALLALEGGFRDPPGLQDQAAVEGLRGGCVVLMVAGFENYLKEAIAEVFDRINSASPACEFHRLPLLLQAQAVYTGLNAAMNAKPWDSLKDKQLRLPGVLAAVARISRGEILSQEIAETAGNPNSDQVKSVFRTVGLSNVFGNIKPGFDAAWGGPTAQTFIANNLDAVVQRRHVVAHTASILSTSRTDLHEWKRFLQCFVSQLDAALERHIGRVIRNAQ
;
A
#
# COMPACT_ATOMS: atom_id res chain seq x y z
N MET A 1 -5.30 8.91 -12.60
CA MET A 1 -5.20 7.49 -12.25
C MET A 1 -3.72 7.19 -12.27
N SER A 2 -3.15 6.77 -11.14
CA SER A 2 -1.73 6.43 -11.03
C SER A 2 -1.39 5.14 -11.78
N ASP A 3 -0.10 4.92 -12.04
CA ASP A 3 0.36 3.64 -12.59
C ASP A 3 0.20 2.55 -11.52
N ALA A 4 0.42 2.86 -10.25
CA ALA A 4 0.17 2.00 -9.10
C ALA A 4 -1.27 1.47 -9.05
N LEU A 5 -2.28 2.33 -9.27
CA LEU A 5 -3.68 1.90 -9.33
C LEU A 5 -3.91 0.98 -10.54
N THR A 6 -3.30 1.29 -11.68
CA THR A 6 -3.39 0.45 -12.89
C THR A 6 -2.81 -0.94 -12.65
N ASN A 7 -1.62 -1.02 -12.06
CA ASN A 7 -0.94 -2.26 -11.69
C ASN A 7 -1.74 -3.06 -10.66
N TYR A 8 -2.33 -2.39 -9.67
CA TYR A 8 -3.22 -3.02 -8.70
C TYR A 8 -4.44 -3.66 -9.37
N LEU A 9 -5.11 -2.94 -10.26
CA LEU A 9 -6.29 -3.44 -10.98
C LEU A 9 -5.92 -4.64 -11.88
N ALA A 10 -4.77 -4.58 -12.54
CA ALA A 10 -4.22 -5.70 -13.30
C ALA A 10 -3.91 -6.90 -12.40
N ALA A 11 -3.24 -6.71 -11.26
CA ALA A 11 -2.97 -7.80 -10.32
C ALA A 11 -4.28 -8.43 -9.79
N ASN A 12 -5.33 -7.64 -9.62
CA ASN A 12 -6.63 -8.12 -9.16
C ASN A 12 -7.39 -8.98 -10.20
N THR A 13 -6.96 -9.02 -11.47
CA THR A 13 -7.49 -9.99 -12.44
C THR A 13 -7.09 -11.42 -12.08
N ASN A 14 -5.92 -11.62 -11.47
CA ASN A 14 -5.49 -12.94 -11.00
C ASN A 14 -6.38 -13.44 -9.85
N VAL A 15 -6.76 -12.53 -8.93
CA VAL A 15 -7.74 -12.83 -7.87
C VAL A 15 -9.09 -13.20 -8.48
N ALA A 16 -9.53 -12.48 -9.52
CA ALA A 16 -10.77 -12.80 -10.22
C ALA A 16 -10.74 -14.18 -10.89
N ALA A 17 -9.60 -14.55 -11.48
CA ALA A 17 -9.40 -15.87 -12.08
C ALA A 17 -9.45 -16.99 -11.03
N LEU A 18 -8.80 -16.81 -9.88
CA LEU A 18 -8.87 -17.78 -8.78
C LEU A 18 -10.30 -17.94 -8.23
N LEU A 19 -11.04 -16.84 -8.09
CA LEU A 19 -12.46 -16.91 -7.68
C LEU A 19 -13.32 -17.63 -8.71
N ALA A 20 -13.07 -17.43 -10.01
CA ALA A 20 -13.79 -18.14 -11.06
C ALA A 20 -13.51 -19.66 -11.02
N LEU A 21 -12.25 -20.05 -10.77
CA LEU A 21 -11.87 -21.45 -10.57
C LEU A 21 -12.52 -22.04 -9.31
N GLU A 22 -12.51 -21.31 -8.21
CA GLU A 22 -13.14 -21.72 -6.95
C GLU A 22 -14.66 -21.87 -7.09
N GLY A 23 -15.29 -21.08 -7.96
CA GLY A 23 -16.72 -21.18 -8.30
C GLY A 23 -17.14 -22.52 -8.90
N GLY A 24 -16.20 -23.32 -9.41
CA GLY A 24 -16.46 -24.69 -9.88
C GLY A 24 -16.72 -25.71 -8.75
N PHE A 25 -16.46 -25.34 -7.49
CA PHE A 25 -16.63 -26.21 -6.33
C PHE A 25 -17.89 -25.86 -5.51
N ARG A 26 -18.34 -26.81 -4.69
CA ARG A 26 -19.42 -26.56 -3.72
C ARG A 26 -18.93 -25.62 -2.61
N ASP A 27 -19.83 -24.81 -2.07
CA ASP A 27 -19.58 -24.03 -0.84
C ASP A 27 -20.65 -24.39 0.22
N PRO A 28 -20.28 -25.05 1.34
CA PRO A 28 -18.93 -25.50 1.71
C PRO A 28 -18.42 -26.67 0.84
N PRO A 29 -17.08 -26.83 0.70
CA PRO A 29 -16.49 -27.88 -0.11
C PRO A 29 -16.72 -29.27 0.48
N GLY A 30 -16.87 -30.28 -0.39
CA GLY A 30 -16.84 -31.69 0.00
C GLY A 30 -15.43 -32.11 0.41
N LEU A 31 -15.31 -33.19 1.19
CA LEU A 31 -14.02 -33.67 1.73
C LEU A 31 -12.93 -33.87 0.67
N GLN A 32 -13.30 -34.31 -0.53
CA GLN A 32 -12.35 -34.58 -1.62
C GLN A 32 -11.81 -33.28 -2.26
N ASP A 33 -12.56 -32.19 -2.15
CA ASP A 33 -12.22 -30.90 -2.76
C ASP A 33 -11.57 -29.92 -1.79
N GLN A 34 -11.51 -30.25 -0.49
CA GLN A 34 -11.06 -29.33 0.56
C GLN A 34 -9.68 -28.76 0.27
N ALA A 35 -8.69 -29.59 -0.04
CA ALA A 35 -7.32 -29.12 -0.30
C ALA A 35 -7.23 -28.17 -1.50
N ALA A 36 -8.00 -28.45 -2.57
CA ALA A 36 -8.05 -27.59 -3.75
C ALA A 36 -8.69 -26.24 -3.42
N VAL A 37 -9.85 -26.26 -2.74
CA VAL A 37 -10.54 -25.05 -2.33
C VAL A 37 -9.72 -24.24 -1.32
N GLU A 38 -9.03 -24.89 -0.37
CA GLU A 38 -8.10 -24.22 0.54
C GLU A 38 -6.99 -23.50 -0.22
N GLY A 39 -6.34 -24.17 -1.18
CA GLY A 39 -5.31 -23.57 -2.02
C GLY A 39 -5.82 -22.35 -2.78
N LEU A 40 -7.01 -22.45 -3.39
CA LEU A 40 -7.62 -21.36 -4.15
C LEU A 40 -8.01 -20.18 -3.26
N ARG A 41 -8.71 -20.43 -2.14
CA ARG A 41 -9.13 -19.39 -1.19
C ARG A 41 -7.93 -18.73 -0.51
N GLY A 42 -6.93 -19.52 -0.12
CA GLY A 42 -5.68 -19.01 0.43
C GLY A 42 -4.93 -18.14 -0.57
N GLY A 43 -4.82 -18.61 -1.82
CA GLY A 43 -4.24 -17.85 -2.92
C GLY A 43 -4.94 -16.52 -3.16
N CYS A 44 -6.28 -16.50 -3.16
CA CYS A 44 -7.08 -15.26 -3.26
C CYS A 44 -6.69 -14.25 -2.19
N VAL A 45 -6.69 -14.65 -0.92
CA VAL A 45 -6.37 -13.75 0.21
C VAL A 45 -4.93 -13.25 0.13
N VAL A 46 -3.97 -14.13 -0.17
CA VAL A 46 -2.56 -13.76 -0.30
C VAL A 46 -2.35 -12.75 -1.44
N LEU A 47 -2.95 -13.00 -2.60
CA LEU A 47 -2.82 -12.10 -3.76
C LEU A 47 -3.51 -10.75 -3.54
N MET A 48 -4.68 -10.73 -2.89
CA MET A 48 -5.36 -9.49 -2.53
C MET A 48 -4.48 -8.59 -1.64
N VAL A 49 -3.90 -9.16 -0.59
CA VAL A 49 -3.03 -8.41 0.34
C VAL A 49 -1.72 -8.02 -0.32
N ALA A 50 -1.09 -8.91 -1.11
CA ALA A 50 0.13 -8.60 -1.83
C ALA A 50 -0.06 -7.48 -2.87
N GLY A 51 -1.18 -7.53 -3.61
CA GLY A 51 -1.54 -6.47 -4.55
C GLY A 51 -1.73 -5.14 -3.84
N PHE A 52 -2.43 -5.13 -2.70
CA PHE A 52 -2.61 -3.91 -1.91
C PHE A 52 -1.30 -3.36 -1.34
N GLU A 53 -0.43 -4.22 -0.82
CA GLU A 53 0.90 -3.83 -0.33
C GLU A 53 1.73 -3.20 -1.45
N ASN A 54 1.73 -3.80 -2.64
CA ASN A 54 2.45 -3.29 -3.79
C ASN A 54 1.91 -1.93 -4.25
N TYR A 55 0.58 -1.77 -4.29
CA TYR A 55 -0.07 -0.49 -4.56
C TYR A 55 0.43 0.61 -3.61
N LEU A 56 0.48 0.34 -2.29
CA LEU A 56 0.95 1.35 -1.32
C LEU A 56 2.39 1.77 -1.59
N LYS A 57 3.27 0.84 -1.94
CA LYS A 57 4.68 1.13 -2.25
C LYS A 57 4.78 1.97 -3.52
N GLU A 58 4.18 1.49 -4.61
CA GLU A 58 4.25 2.17 -5.92
C GLU A 58 3.62 3.56 -5.87
N ALA A 59 2.41 3.70 -5.29
CA ALA A 59 1.70 4.97 -5.26
C ALA A 59 2.47 6.06 -4.50
N ILE A 60 3.17 5.67 -3.43
CA ILE A 60 3.97 6.61 -2.63
C ILE A 60 5.27 6.97 -3.35
N ALA A 61 5.93 6.01 -3.98
CA ALA A 61 7.10 6.27 -4.80
C ALA A 61 6.78 7.25 -5.95
N GLU A 62 5.69 6.99 -6.69
CA GLU A 62 5.21 7.86 -7.78
C GLU A 62 4.93 9.28 -7.31
N VAL A 63 4.33 9.45 -6.13
CA VAL A 63 4.06 10.76 -5.53
C VAL A 63 5.34 11.55 -5.28
N PHE A 64 6.36 10.92 -4.73
CA PHE A 64 7.64 11.58 -4.48
C PHE A 64 8.40 11.86 -5.77
N ASP A 65 8.35 10.95 -6.74
CA ASP A 65 8.94 11.16 -8.07
C ASP A 65 8.28 12.36 -8.77
N ARG A 66 6.96 12.51 -8.65
CA ARG A 66 6.24 13.69 -9.16
C ARG A 66 6.62 14.99 -8.49
N ILE A 67 6.92 15.00 -7.19
CA ILE A 67 7.47 16.21 -6.53
C ILE A 67 8.84 16.52 -7.12
N ASN A 68 9.73 15.53 -7.22
CA ASN A 68 11.09 15.67 -7.72
C ASN A 68 11.12 16.15 -9.19
N SER A 69 10.19 15.68 -10.01
CA SER A 69 10.14 15.97 -11.44
C SER A 69 9.17 17.11 -11.82
N ALA A 70 8.63 17.83 -10.84
CA ALA A 70 7.70 18.93 -11.10
C ALA A 70 8.38 20.06 -11.89
N SER A 71 7.61 20.70 -12.77
CA SER A 71 8.04 21.89 -13.52
C SER A 71 6.98 22.99 -13.41
N PRO A 72 7.29 24.18 -12.84
CA PRO A 72 8.56 24.56 -12.19
C PRO A 72 8.99 23.62 -11.05
N ALA A 73 10.28 23.59 -10.73
CA ALA A 73 10.82 22.74 -9.68
C ALA A 73 10.20 23.11 -8.32
N CYS A 74 9.82 22.10 -7.52
CA CYS A 74 9.34 22.34 -6.17
C CYS A 74 10.48 22.85 -5.28
N GLU A 75 10.24 23.94 -4.56
CA GLU A 75 11.16 24.41 -3.54
C GLU A 75 11.01 23.54 -2.28
N PHE A 76 12.05 22.76 -1.94
CA PHE A 76 11.98 21.80 -0.84
C PHE A 76 11.53 22.41 0.49
N HIS A 77 11.98 23.63 0.80
CA HIS A 77 11.64 24.34 2.03
C HIS A 77 10.17 24.81 2.10
N ARG A 78 9.45 24.81 0.97
CA ARG A 78 8.01 25.12 0.87
C ARG A 78 7.12 23.87 0.96
N LEU A 79 7.71 22.66 0.93
CA LEU A 79 6.96 21.43 1.18
C LEU A 79 6.43 21.40 2.62
N PRO A 80 5.39 20.61 2.94
CA PRO A 80 4.94 20.43 4.31
C PRO A 80 6.09 19.97 5.23
N LEU A 81 6.24 20.57 6.42
CA LEU A 81 7.37 20.30 7.32
C LEU A 81 7.51 18.82 7.68
N LEU A 82 6.40 18.11 7.87
CA LEU A 82 6.40 16.66 8.10
C LEU A 82 6.99 15.88 6.92
N LEU A 83 6.68 16.29 5.69
CA LEU A 83 7.21 15.67 4.48
C LEU A 83 8.71 15.97 4.35
N GLN A 84 9.13 17.21 4.61
CA GLN A 84 10.55 17.58 4.63
C GLN A 84 11.33 16.70 5.63
N ALA A 85 10.84 16.60 6.86
CA ALA A 85 11.46 15.80 7.90
C ALA A 85 11.52 14.32 7.49
N GLN A 86 10.42 13.75 7.00
CA GLN A 86 10.40 12.35 6.56
C GLN A 86 11.35 12.08 5.40
N ALA A 87 11.37 12.97 4.39
CA ALA A 87 12.28 12.84 3.25
C ALA A 87 13.75 12.79 3.68
N VAL A 88 14.15 13.67 4.61
CA VAL A 88 15.52 13.74 5.12
C VAL A 88 15.83 12.55 6.02
N TYR A 89 15.07 12.35 7.09
CA TYR A 89 15.40 11.37 8.13
C TYR A 89 15.24 9.94 7.64
N THR A 90 14.17 9.63 6.92
CA THR A 90 13.95 8.26 6.40
C THR A 90 14.94 7.95 5.28
N GLY A 91 15.19 8.89 4.37
CA GLY A 91 16.19 8.73 3.31
C GLY A 91 17.61 8.49 3.85
N LEU A 92 18.06 9.30 4.82
CA LEU A 92 19.35 9.08 5.47
C LEU A 92 19.38 7.78 6.27
N ASN A 93 18.32 7.46 7.00
CA ASN A 93 18.25 6.23 7.78
C ASN A 93 18.34 4.98 6.89
N ALA A 94 17.68 4.98 5.74
CA ALA A 94 17.77 3.91 4.75
C ALA A 94 19.21 3.78 4.20
N ALA A 95 19.86 4.91 3.88
CA ALA A 95 21.24 4.90 3.43
C ALA A 95 22.24 4.43 4.51
N MET A 96 21.95 4.71 5.78
CA MET A 96 22.80 4.36 6.93
C MET A 96 22.60 2.95 7.47
N ASN A 97 21.45 2.30 7.26
CA ASN A 97 21.15 0.98 7.85
C ASN A 97 20.96 -0.10 6.79
N ALA A 98 21.65 -1.23 6.95
CA ALA A 98 21.64 -2.30 5.96
C ALA A 98 20.38 -3.11 6.17
N LYS A 99 19.70 -3.45 5.08
CA LYS A 99 18.57 -4.35 5.11
C LYS A 99 19.05 -5.79 5.28
N PRO A 100 18.20 -6.70 5.79
CA PRO A 100 18.57 -8.10 5.99
C PRO A 100 19.13 -8.77 4.73
N TRP A 101 18.64 -8.35 3.56
CA TRP A 101 18.98 -8.87 2.23
C TRP A 101 20.08 -8.09 1.49
N ASP A 102 20.63 -7.02 2.09
CA ASP A 102 21.73 -6.28 1.46
C ASP A 102 23.01 -7.13 1.47
N SER A 103 23.72 -7.13 0.34
CA SER A 103 25.02 -7.80 0.20
C SER A 103 26.14 -7.10 1.00
N LEU A 104 26.01 -5.78 1.19
CA LEU A 104 26.95 -4.95 1.92
C LEU A 104 26.40 -4.64 3.32
N LYS A 105 26.84 -5.39 4.33
CA LYS A 105 26.42 -5.19 5.73
C LYS A 105 27.37 -4.32 6.54
N ASP A 106 28.65 -4.26 6.14
CA ASP A 106 29.65 -3.46 6.84
C ASP A 106 29.37 -1.96 6.65
N LYS A 107 29.34 -1.22 7.76
CA LYS A 107 29.13 0.24 7.80
C LYS A 107 30.17 0.98 6.97
N GLN A 108 31.43 0.55 6.98
CA GLN A 108 32.52 1.25 6.27
C GLN A 108 32.31 1.19 4.76
N LEU A 109 31.88 0.04 4.24
CA LEU A 109 31.64 -0.18 2.81
C LEU A 109 30.41 0.58 2.28
N ARG A 110 29.59 1.14 3.16
CA ARG A 110 28.35 1.85 2.81
C ARG A 110 28.50 3.37 2.76
N LEU A 111 29.65 3.90 3.21
CA LEU A 111 29.94 5.33 3.15
C LEU A 111 29.68 5.95 1.77
N PRO A 112 30.02 5.31 0.62
CA PRO A 112 29.68 5.87 -0.69
C PRO A 112 28.17 6.08 -0.89
N GLY A 113 27.33 5.13 -0.47
CA GLY A 113 25.88 5.23 -0.57
C GLY A 113 25.31 6.31 0.35
N VAL A 114 25.85 6.44 1.57
CA VAL A 114 25.48 7.51 2.51
C VAL A 114 25.82 8.88 1.92
N LEU A 115 27.02 9.06 1.38
CA LEU A 115 27.44 10.32 0.76
C LEU A 115 26.58 10.69 -0.46
N ALA A 116 26.22 9.70 -1.28
CA ALA A 116 25.31 9.90 -2.40
C ALA A 116 23.91 10.36 -1.94
N ALA A 117 23.36 9.72 -0.90
CA ALA A 117 22.08 10.12 -0.32
C ALA A 117 22.12 11.55 0.25
N VAL A 118 23.17 11.90 1.00
CA VAL A 118 23.37 13.26 1.52
C VAL A 118 23.41 14.29 0.40
N ALA A 119 24.16 14.02 -0.68
CA ALA A 119 24.26 14.94 -1.80
C ALA A 119 22.90 15.18 -2.48
N ARG A 120 22.08 14.14 -2.66
CA ARG A 120 20.73 14.26 -3.22
C ARG A 120 19.80 15.06 -2.31
N ILE A 121 19.78 14.72 -1.02
CA ILE A 121 18.95 15.41 -0.02
C ILE A 121 19.35 16.89 0.11
N SER A 122 20.65 17.21 0.06
CA SER A 122 21.11 18.61 0.09
C SER A 122 20.64 19.45 -1.11
N ARG A 123 20.29 18.81 -2.23
CA ARG A 123 19.67 19.47 -3.39
C ARG A 123 18.14 19.55 -3.29
N GLY A 124 17.56 19.07 -2.20
CA GLY A 124 16.10 19.01 -2.03
C GLY A 124 15.43 17.84 -2.73
N GLU A 125 16.19 16.83 -3.20
CA GLU A 125 15.60 15.62 -3.77
C GLU A 125 15.05 14.70 -2.68
N ILE A 126 13.89 14.10 -2.94
CA ILE A 126 13.27 13.07 -2.11
C ILE A 126 13.74 11.70 -2.60
N LEU A 127 14.23 10.86 -1.69
CA LEU A 127 14.65 9.49 -1.98
C LEU A 127 13.41 8.57 -2.01
N SER A 128 12.68 8.58 -3.12
CA SER A 128 11.32 8.03 -3.26
C SER A 128 11.23 6.54 -2.87
N GLN A 129 12.16 5.71 -3.35
CA GLN A 129 12.13 4.26 -3.13
C GLN A 129 12.42 3.89 -1.67
N GLU A 130 13.34 4.62 -1.05
CA GLU A 130 13.75 4.43 0.34
C GLU A 130 12.64 4.79 1.32
N ILE A 131 11.76 5.72 0.96
CA ILE A 131 10.62 6.12 1.81
C ILE A 131 9.39 5.25 1.52
N ALA A 132 9.20 4.84 0.27
CA ALA A 132 8.08 4.01 -0.15
C ALA A 132 8.12 2.58 0.42
N GLU A 133 9.29 2.11 0.84
CA GLU A 133 9.42 0.79 1.46
C GLU A 133 8.65 0.69 2.78
N THR A 134 7.56 -0.07 2.74
CA THR A 134 6.80 -0.42 3.94
C THR A 134 7.44 -1.63 4.63
N ALA A 135 7.96 -1.44 5.84
CA ALA A 135 8.61 -2.52 6.62
C ALA A 135 7.62 -3.45 7.36
N GLY A 136 6.33 -3.47 7.03
CA GLY A 136 5.32 -4.21 7.77
C GLY A 136 4.06 -4.57 6.98
N ASN A 137 3.17 -5.33 7.62
CA ASN A 137 1.88 -5.70 7.05
C ASN A 137 1.07 -4.45 6.67
N PRO A 138 0.35 -4.44 5.54
CA PRO A 138 -0.39 -3.27 5.06
C PRO A 138 -1.72 -3.10 5.82
N ASN A 139 -1.67 -3.09 7.15
CA ASN A 139 -2.81 -2.91 8.03
C ASN A 139 -3.20 -1.43 8.14
N SER A 140 -4.26 -1.15 8.90
CA SER A 140 -4.84 0.17 9.01
C SER A 140 -3.89 1.22 9.60
N ASP A 141 -3.03 0.81 10.53
CA ASP A 141 -2.02 1.69 11.12
C ASP A 141 -0.86 1.96 10.15
N GLN A 142 -0.44 0.95 9.38
CA GLN A 142 0.56 1.14 8.32
C GLN A 142 0.05 2.12 7.26
N VAL A 143 -1.22 2.01 6.82
CA VAL A 143 -1.80 2.96 5.86
C VAL A 143 -1.82 4.37 6.44
N LYS A 144 -2.28 4.55 7.70
CA LYS A 144 -2.24 5.87 8.35
C LYS A 144 -0.82 6.43 8.43
N SER A 145 0.16 5.59 8.77
CA SER A 145 1.56 5.96 8.89
C SER A 145 2.11 6.43 7.55
N VAL A 146 1.97 5.62 6.51
CA VAL A 146 2.42 5.91 5.15
C VAL A 146 1.79 7.20 4.63
N PHE A 147 0.47 7.38 4.74
CA PHE A 147 -0.17 8.60 4.27
C PHE A 147 0.19 9.84 5.10
N ARG A 148 0.51 9.68 6.38
CA ARG A 148 1.06 10.77 7.19
C ARG A 148 2.44 11.22 6.69
N THR A 149 3.27 10.31 6.15
CA THR A 149 4.60 10.69 5.61
C THR A 149 4.50 11.65 4.43
N VAL A 150 3.48 11.51 3.59
CA VAL A 150 3.18 12.44 2.48
C VAL A 150 2.36 13.66 2.92
N GLY A 151 2.16 13.85 4.23
CA GLY A 151 1.43 14.98 4.80
C GLY A 151 -0.10 14.87 4.73
N LEU A 152 -0.66 13.68 4.46
CA LEU A 152 -2.10 13.45 4.49
C LEU A 152 -2.53 12.83 5.82
N SER A 153 -2.79 13.68 6.81
CA SER A 153 -3.34 13.27 8.10
C SER A 153 -4.82 12.84 7.97
N ASN A 154 -5.24 11.90 8.81
CA ASN A 154 -6.62 11.37 8.84
C ASN A 154 -7.12 10.82 7.49
N VAL A 155 -6.30 10.00 6.82
CA VAL A 155 -6.63 9.43 5.50
C VAL A 155 -8.02 8.77 5.45
N PHE A 156 -8.40 8.00 6.46
CA PHE A 156 -9.71 7.33 6.48
C PHE A 156 -10.88 8.31 6.56
N GLY A 157 -10.78 9.36 7.38
CA GLY A 157 -11.80 10.40 7.40
C GLY A 157 -11.92 11.13 6.05
N ASN A 158 -10.78 11.40 5.40
CA ASN A 158 -10.76 12.08 4.09
C ASN A 158 -11.40 11.25 2.97
N ILE A 159 -11.19 9.94 2.97
CA ILE A 159 -11.74 9.05 1.92
C ILE A 159 -13.16 8.58 2.23
N LYS A 160 -13.61 8.64 3.50
CA LYS A 160 -14.87 8.05 3.96
C LYS A 160 -16.08 8.40 3.10
N PRO A 161 -16.33 9.68 2.72
CA PRO A 161 -17.50 10.02 1.92
C PRO A 161 -17.45 9.39 0.52
N GLY A 162 -16.28 9.39 -0.12
CA GLY A 162 -16.09 8.77 -1.43
C GLY A 162 -16.17 7.24 -1.35
N PHE A 163 -15.67 6.66 -0.27
CA PHE A 163 -15.77 5.23 0.00
C PHE A 163 -17.23 4.80 0.18
N ASP A 164 -18.01 5.47 1.02
CA ASP A 164 -19.42 5.14 1.24
C ASP A 164 -20.24 5.23 -0.05
N ALA A 165 -20.00 6.26 -0.86
CA ALA A 165 -20.63 6.40 -2.16
C ALA A 165 -20.30 5.22 -3.10
N ALA A 166 -19.01 4.84 -3.18
CA ALA A 166 -18.58 3.70 -4.01
C ALA A 166 -19.03 2.34 -3.44
N TRP A 167 -19.16 2.23 -2.11
CA TRP A 167 -19.63 1.04 -1.41
C TRP A 167 -21.14 0.85 -1.54
N GLY A 168 -21.88 1.91 -1.89
CA GLY A 168 -23.33 1.90 -2.07
C GLY A 168 -24.13 2.28 -0.83
N GLY A 169 -23.49 2.88 0.18
CA GLY A 169 -24.19 3.41 1.34
C GLY A 169 -23.27 3.78 2.51
N PRO A 170 -23.80 4.52 3.50
CA PRO A 170 -23.05 4.88 4.70
C PRO A 170 -22.60 3.66 5.51
N THR A 171 -21.33 3.63 5.90
CA THR A 171 -20.76 2.61 6.80
C THR A 171 -20.35 3.20 8.14
N ALA A 172 -20.05 2.35 9.14
CA ALA A 172 -19.47 2.80 10.40
C ALA A 172 -18.11 3.50 10.20
N GLN A 173 -17.73 4.43 11.08
CA GLN A 173 -16.45 5.15 10.96
C GLN A 173 -15.22 4.22 11.00
N THR A 174 -15.32 3.12 11.74
CA THR A 174 -14.27 2.11 11.86
C THR A 174 -14.31 1.06 10.76
N PHE A 175 -15.30 1.08 9.86
CA PHE A 175 -15.52 0.03 8.88
C PHE A 175 -14.29 -0.22 7.99
N ILE A 176 -13.67 0.85 7.47
CA ILE A 176 -12.51 0.75 6.59
C ILE A 176 -11.32 0.12 7.33
N ALA A 177 -11.01 0.61 8.53
CA ALA A 177 -9.90 0.10 9.33
C ALA A 177 -10.11 -1.37 9.71
N ASN A 178 -11.29 -1.69 10.24
CA ASN A 178 -11.62 -3.04 10.71
C ASN A 178 -11.61 -4.06 9.57
N ASN A 179 -12.16 -3.72 8.39
CA ASN A 179 -12.14 -4.63 7.24
C ASN A 179 -10.73 -4.84 6.70
N LEU A 180 -9.94 -3.78 6.58
CA LEU A 180 -8.55 -3.92 6.16
C LEU A 180 -7.76 -4.83 7.10
N ASP A 181 -7.88 -4.59 8.41
CA ASP A 181 -7.19 -5.37 9.43
C ASP A 181 -7.65 -6.84 9.42
N ALA A 182 -8.94 -7.09 9.20
CA ALA A 182 -9.48 -8.44 9.06
C ALA A 182 -8.90 -9.19 7.85
N VAL A 183 -8.81 -8.55 6.68
CA VAL A 183 -8.24 -9.16 5.46
C VAL A 183 -6.76 -9.47 5.65
N VAL A 184 -6.00 -8.52 6.20
CA VAL A 184 -4.57 -8.68 6.47
C VAL A 184 -4.33 -9.77 7.52
N GLN A 185 -5.13 -9.80 8.58
CA GLN A 185 -5.05 -10.85 9.60
C GLN A 185 -5.39 -12.22 9.00
N ARG A 186 -6.37 -12.31 8.10
CA ARG A 186 -6.69 -13.57 7.43
C ARG A 186 -5.51 -14.07 6.60
N ARG A 187 -4.80 -13.20 5.86
CA ARG A 187 -3.57 -13.57 5.15
C ARG A 187 -2.50 -14.11 6.09
N HIS A 188 -2.34 -13.50 7.28
CA HIS A 188 -1.41 -14.00 8.29
C HIS A 188 -1.78 -15.41 8.78
N VAL A 189 -3.06 -15.66 9.04
CA VAL A 189 -3.56 -17.00 9.41
C VAL A 189 -3.29 -18.02 8.29
N VAL A 190 -3.60 -17.69 7.03
CA VAL A 190 -3.33 -18.56 5.88
C VAL A 190 -1.86 -18.96 5.80
N ALA A 191 -0.95 -17.99 5.99
CA ALA A 191 0.48 -18.23 5.90
C ALA A 191 1.05 -19.14 7.01
N HIS A 192 0.39 -19.22 8.17
CA HIS A 192 0.92 -19.93 9.33
C HIS A 192 0.16 -21.20 9.71
N THR A 193 -1.15 -21.29 9.44
CA THR A 193 -1.96 -22.41 9.93
C THR A 193 -2.72 -23.17 8.84
N ALA A 194 -2.63 -22.74 7.57
CA ALA A 194 -3.39 -23.27 6.43
C ALA A 194 -4.93 -23.37 6.65
N SER A 195 -5.46 -22.76 7.73
CA SER A 195 -6.86 -22.89 8.11
C SER A 195 -7.73 -21.81 7.44
N ILE A 196 -8.03 -22.04 6.16
CA ILE A 196 -8.82 -21.13 5.33
C ILE A 196 -10.24 -21.62 5.05
N LEU A 197 -10.59 -22.86 5.44
CA LEU A 197 -11.95 -23.41 5.25
C LEU A 197 -13.05 -22.61 5.95
N SER A 198 -12.71 -21.84 6.98
CA SER A 198 -13.66 -20.93 7.65
C SER A 198 -13.97 -19.66 6.87
N THR A 199 -13.26 -19.39 5.77
CA THR A 199 -13.54 -18.28 4.85
C THR A 199 -14.42 -18.78 3.72
N SER A 200 -15.62 -18.24 3.61
CA SER A 200 -16.59 -18.55 2.56
C SER A 200 -16.24 -17.88 1.23
N ARG A 201 -16.88 -18.33 0.15
CA ARG A 201 -16.80 -17.62 -1.15
C ARG A 201 -17.27 -16.17 -1.02
N THR A 202 -18.35 -15.94 -0.27
CA THR A 202 -18.92 -14.61 -0.04
C THR A 202 -17.91 -13.67 0.59
N ASP A 203 -17.16 -14.13 1.61
CA ASP A 203 -16.13 -13.33 2.28
C ASP A 203 -15.06 -12.86 1.26
N LEU A 204 -14.63 -13.74 0.36
CA LEU A 204 -13.61 -13.39 -0.63
C LEU A 204 -14.12 -12.35 -1.64
N HIS A 205 -15.37 -12.47 -2.09
CA HIS A 205 -15.96 -11.47 -2.98
C HIS A 205 -16.12 -10.13 -2.28
N GLU A 206 -16.53 -10.14 -1.01
CA GLU A 206 -16.69 -8.93 -0.21
C GLU A 206 -15.34 -8.24 0.02
N TRP A 207 -14.30 -8.98 0.39
CA TRP A 207 -12.95 -8.43 0.57
C TRP A 207 -12.35 -7.90 -0.73
N LYS A 208 -12.53 -8.61 -1.85
CA LYS A 208 -12.10 -8.11 -3.17
C LYS A 208 -12.77 -6.78 -3.49
N ARG A 209 -14.10 -6.70 -3.33
CA ARG A 209 -14.87 -5.48 -3.58
C ARG A 209 -14.43 -4.36 -2.64
N PHE A 210 -14.24 -4.67 -1.36
CA PHE A 210 -13.78 -3.74 -0.33
C PHE A 210 -12.44 -3.11 -0.73
N LEU A 211 -11.43 -3.93 -1.05
CA LEU A 211 -10.10 -3.42 -1.41
C LEU A 211 -10.14 -2.62 -2.72
N GLN A 212 -10.95 -3.02 -3.71
CA GLN A 212 -11.13 -2.22 -4.93
C GLN A 212 -11.69 -0.82 -4.65
N CYS A 213 -12.76 -0.73 -3.86
CA CYS A 213 -13.32 0.55 -3.43
C CYS A 213 -12.28 1.36 -2.66
N PHE A 214 -11.64 0.73 -1.68
CA PHE A 214 -10.68 1.38 -0.80
C PHE A 214 -9.46 1.94 -1.54
N VAL A 215 -8.81 1.13 -2.38
CA VAL A 215 -7.64 1.54 -3.17
C VAL A 215 -7.97 2.68 -4.14
N SER A 216 -9.12 2.62 -4.81
CA SER A 216 -9.56 3.70 -5.70
C SER A 216 -9.74 5.04 -4.98
N GLN A 217 -10.27 5.00 -3.74
CA GLN A 217 -10.44 6.23 -2.95
C GLN A 217 -9.12 6.73 -2.35
N LEU A 218 -8.21 5.83 -1.98
CA LEU A 218 -6.86 6.21 -1.59
C LEU A 218 -6.13 6.94 -2.74
N ASP A 219 -6.21 6.40 -3.96
CA ASP A 219 -5.57 6.99 -5.14
C ASP A 219 -6.11 8.39 -5.42
N ALA A 220 -7.43 8.54 -5.46
CA ALA A 220 -8.07 9.82 -5.72
C ALA A 220 -7.74 10.87 -4.64
N ALA A 221 -7.64 10.46 -3.37
CA ALA A 221 -7.24 11.35 -2.28
C ALA A 221 -5.77 11.75 -2.38
N LEU A 222 -4.90 10.80 -2.72
CA LEU A 222 -3.46 11.02 -2.88
C LEU A 222 -3.18 11.98 -4.03
N GLU A 223 -3.78 11.75 -5.20
CA GLU A 223 -3.70 12.62 -6.38
C GLU A 223 -4.10 14.07 -6.08
N ARG A 224 -5.25 14.24 -5.42
CA ARG A 224 -5.74 15.56 -5.05
C ARG A 224 -4.82 16.26 -4.06
N HIS A 225 -4.28 15.51 -3.10
CA HIS A 225 -3.39 16.03 -2.08
C HIS A 225 -2.05 16.45 -2.68
N ILE A 226 -1.40 15.57 -3.44
CA ILE A 226 -0.08 15.86 -4.02
C ILE A 226 -0.14 17.00 -5.04
N GLY A 227 -1.22 17.08 -5.82
CA GLY A 227 -1.41 18.21 -6.73
C GLY A 227 -1.47 19.55 -6.00
N ARG A 228 -2.03 19.61 -4.78
CA ARG A 228 -2.00 20.82 -3.94
C ARG A 228 -0.60 21.07 -3.37
N VAL A 229 0.08 20.03 -2.91
CA VAL A 229 1.44 20.15 -2.36
C VAL A 229 2.39 20.73 -3.40
N ILE A 230 2.40 20.19 -4.62
CA ILE A 230 3.25 20.66 -5.72
C ILE A 230 2.94 22.13 -6.04
N ARG A 231 1.66 22.48 -6.23
CA ARG A 231 1.28 23.88 -6.52
C ARG A 231 1.68 24.88 -5.44
N ASN A 232 1.68 24.47 -4.17
CA ASN A 232 2.06 25.33 -3.07
C ASN A 232 3.59 25.47 -2.90
N ALA A 233 4.34 24.49 -3.41
CA ALA A 233 5.80 24.44 -3.33
C ALA A 233 6.50 25.05 -4.57
N GLN A 234 5.75 25.33 -5.64
CA GLN A 234 6.17 26.14 -6.78
C GLN A 234 5.92 27.62 -6.50
#